data_AF-A0A963I0Z8-F1
#
_entry.id   AF-A0A963I0Z8-F1
#
_cell.length_a   1.000
_cell.length_b   1.000
_cell.length_c   1.000
_cell.angle_alpha   90.00
_cell.angle_beta   90.00
_cell.angle_gamma   90.00
#
_symmetry.space_group_name_H-M   'P 1'
#
loop_
_entity.id
_entity.type
_entity.pdbx_description
1 polymer ?
#
loop_
_entity_poly.entity_id
_entity_poly.type
_entity_poly.pdbx_seq_one_letter_code
_entity_poly.pdbx_strand_id
1 'polypeptide(L)' 'MPAYAELHCLSNFTFLTGASHPEELAERAAALGYAALAITDECSLAGVVRAHLAIRKGGLALKL' A
#
# COMPACT_ATOMS: atom_id res chain seq x y z
N MET A 1 -18.46 10.62 6.47
CA MET A 1 -17.08 11.02 6.83
C MET A 1 -16.31 11.25 5.53
N PRO A 2 -15.31 12.13 5.50
CA PRO A 2 -14.45 12.30 4.33
C PRO A 2 -13.72 10.99 4.00
N ALA A 3 -13.35 10.80 2.73
CA ALA A 3 -12.62 9.60 2.34
C ALA A 3 -11.21 9.61 2.95
N TYR A 4 -10.78 8.48 3.50
CA TYR A 4 -9.47 8.35 4.14
C TYR A 4 -8.39 7.97 3.12
N ALA A 5 -7.22 8.57 3.24
CA ALA A 5 -6.04 8.21 2.46
C ALA A 5 -4.85 8.07 3.41
N GLU A 6 -4.17 6.93 3.35
CA GLU A 6 -2.93 6.73 4.11
C GLU A 6 -1.76 7.25 3.28
N LEU A 7 -1.06 8.27 3.78
CA LEU A 7 0.04 8.92 3.05
C LEU A 7 1.41 8.51 3.58
N HIS A 8 1.47 7.70 4.65
CA HIS A 8 2.71 7.24 5.23
C HIS A 8 2.57 5.79 5.69
N CYS A 9 2.92 4.85 4.80
CA CYS A 9 2.87 3.43 5.07
C CYS A 9 4.21 2.76 4.76
N LEU A 10 4.70 1.95 5.70
CA LEU A 10 5.92 1.18 5.55
C LEU A 10 5.57 -0.29 5.25
N SER A 11 6.21 -0.85 4.24
CA SER A 11 6.15 -2.27 3.92
C SER A 11 7.38 -2.99 4.44
N ASN A 12 7.39 -4.32 4.31
CA ASN A 12 8.52 -5.17 4.66
C ASN A 12 9.82 -4.86 3.89
N PHE A 13 9.79 -3.96 2.91
CA PHE A 13 10.98 -3.44 2.23
C PHE A 13 11.71 -2.37 3.06
N THR A 14 11.06 -1.79 4.07
CA THR A 14 11.74 -1.04 5.13
C THR A 14 12.25 -2.02 6.18
N PHE A 15 13.52 -2.41 6.06
CA PHE A 15 14.09 -3.44 6.93
C PHE A 15 13.96 -3.10 8.42
N LEU A 16 13.68 -4.14 9.21
CA LEU A 16 13.56 -4.08 10.68
C LEU A 16 12.49 -3.11 11.21
N THR A 17 11.67 -2.53 10.33
CA THR A 17 10.64 -1.56 10.70
C THR A 17 9.28 -1.95 10.13
N GLY A 18 9.18 -2.21 8.83
CA GLY A 18 7.95 -2.69 8.22
C GLY A 18 7.87 -4.22 8.26
N ALA A 19 6.66 -4.73 8.49
CA ALA A 19 6.40 -6.17 8.60
C ALA A 19 5.53 -6.70 7.47
N SER A 20 4.50 -5.96 7.07
CA SER A 20 3.51 -6.39 6.08
C SER A 20 4.03 -6.32 4.65
N HIS A 21 3.59 -7.25 3.81
CA HIS A 21 3.87 -7.18 2.38
C HIS A 21 3.08 -6.04 1.72
N PRO A 22 3.66 -5.36 0.72
CA PRO A 22 2.99 -4.26 0.03
C PRO A 22 1.69 -4.69 -0.68
N GLU A 23 1.61 -5.94 -1.16
CA GLU A 23 0.39 -6.50 -1.74
C GLU A 23 -0.74 -6.61 -0.70
N GLU A 24 -0.42 -7.13 0.49
CA GLU A 24 -1.36 -7.28 1.60
C GLU A 24 -1.84 -5.91 2.10
N LEU A 25 -0.95 -4.92 2.15
CA LEU A 25 -1.28 -3.54 2.53
C LEU A 25 -2.29 -2.92 1.55
N ALA A 26 -2.07 -3.12 0.24
CA ALA A 26 -2.99 -2.63 -0.79
C ALA A 26 -4.37 -3.32 -0.72
N GLU A 27 -4.40 -4.64 -0.57
CA GLU A 27 -5.64 -5.40 -0.40
C GLU A 27 -6.40 -4.96 0.84
N ARG A 28 -5.69 -4.77 1.96
CA ARG A 28 -6.29 -4.33 3.22
C ARG A 28 -6.84 -2.91 3.13
N ALA A 29 -6.10 -1.98 2.53
CA ALA A 29 -6.55 -0.60 2.34
C ALA A 29 -7.81 -0.53 1.47
N ALA A 30 -7.87 -1.33 0.39
CA ALA A 30 -9.07 -1.42 -0.42
C ALA A 30 -10.25 -2.04 0.34
N ALA A 31 -10.03 -3.10 1.13
CA ALA A 31 -11.06 -3.72 1.96
C ALA A 31 -11.60 -2.78 3.05
N LEU A 32 -10.77 -1.84 3.53
CA LEU A 32 -11.16 -0.79 4.48
C LEU A 32 -11.82 0.42 3.81
N GLY A 33 -11.90 0.45 2.47
CA GLY A 33 -12.52 1.55 1.73
C GLY A 33 -11.67 2.82 1.65
N TYR A 34 -10.35 2.70 1.67
CA TYR A 34 -9.45 3.85 1.53
C TYR A 34 -9.54 4.42 0.11
N ALA A 35 -9.44 5.74 -0.01
CA ALA A 35 -9.34 6.42 -1.30
C ALA A 35 -7.96 6.28 -1.92
N ALA A 36 -6.91 6.27 -1.08
CA ALA A 36 -5.53 6.12 -1.52
C ALA A 36 -4.62 5.50 -0.45
N LEU A 37 -3.50 4.94 -0.89
CA LEU A 37 -2.45 4.37 -0.05
C LEU A 37 -1.08 4.70 -0.65
N ALA A 38 -0.27 5.48 0.06
CA ALA A 38 1.12 5.72 -0.29
C ALA A 38 2.04 4.74 0.45
N ILE A 39 2.93 4.08 -0.30
CA ILE A 39 4.01 3.26 0.26
C ILE A 39 5.30 4.09 0.24
N THR A 40 5.82 4.36 1.43
CA THR A 40 6.94 5.29 1.67
C THR A 40 8.11 4.54 2.31
N ASP A 41 8.56 3.46 1.67
CA ASP A 41 9.63 2.63 2.21
C ASP A 41 10.97 3.36 2.33
N GLU A 42 11.73 3.05 3.37
CA GLU A 42 13.05 3.65 3.59
C GLU A 42 14.06 3.09 2.58
N CYS A 43 14.70 3.99 1.82
CA CYS A 43 15.73 3.66 0.83
C CYS A 43 15.32 2.59 -0.21
N SER A 44 14.02 2.39 -0.46
CA SER A 44 13.52 1.37 -1.38
C SER A 44 12.27 1.82 -2.11
N LEU A 45 12.14 1.41 -3.38
CA LEU A 45 10.93 1.55 -4.20
C LEU A 45 10.35 0.19 -4.60
N ALA A 46 10.91 -0.90 -4.07
CA ALA A 46 10.50 -2.26 -4.44
C ALA A 46 9.06 -2.58 -4.01
N GLY A 47 8.59 -1.98 -2.91
CA GLY A 47 7.23 -2.16 -2.41
C GLY A 47 6.15 -1.57 -3.34
N VAL A 48 6.43 -0.41 -3.94
CA VAL A 48 5.48 0.35 -4.76
C VAL A 48 5.01 -0.45 -5.98
N VAL A 49 5.92 -1.06 -6.73
CA VAL A 49 5.58 -1.83 -7.94
C VAL A 49 4.71 -3.04 -7.59
N ARG A 50 5.02 -3.71 -6.48
CA ARG A 50 4.28 -4.89 -6.01
C ARG A 50 2.86 -4.52 -5.57
N ALA A 51 2.70 -3.47 -4.78
CA ALA A 51 1.38 -2.95 -4.43
C ALA A 51 0.59 -2.51 -5.66
N HIS A 52 1.23 -1.82 -6.62
CA HIS A 52 0.59 -1.40 -7.86
C HIS A 52 0.06 -2.59 -8.68
N LEU A 53 0.85 -3.67 -8.78
CA LEU A 53 0.43 -4.89 -9.46
C LEU A 53 -0.72 -5.59 -8.71
N ALA A 54 -0.69 -5.61 -7.38
CA ALA A 54 -1.78 -6.17 -6.56
C ALA A 54 -3.10 -5.40 -6.78
N ILE A 55 -3.06 -4.06 -6.78
CA ILE A 55 -4.21 -3.20 -7.07
C ILE A 55 -4.81 -3.51 -8.45
N ARG A 56 -3.95 -3.58 -9.49
CA ARG A 56 -4.38 -3.89 -10.85
C ARG A 56 -4.96 -5.29 -10.99
N LYS A 57 -4.33 -6.28 -10.36
CA LYS A 57 -4.78 -7.68 -10.41
C LYS A 57 -6.10 -7.89 -9.66
N GLY A 58 -6.28 -7.21 -8.53
CA GLY A 58 -7.51 -7.26 -7.73
C GLY A 58 -8.64 -6.37 -8.26
N GLY A 59 -8.39 -5.54 -9.28
CA GLY A 59 -9.38 -4.57 -9.77
C GLY A 59 -9.80 -3.55 -8.70
N LEU A 60 -8.88 -3.23 -7.77
CA LEU A 60 -9.18 -2.40 -6.62
C LEU A 60 -9.28 -0.93 -7.05
N ALA A 61 -10.31 -0.21 -6.60
CA ALA A 61 -10.47 1.23 -6.83
C ALA A 61 -9.56 2.09 -5.91
N LEU A 62 -8.41 1.55 -5.49
CA LEU A 62 -7.45 2.18 -4.61
C LEU A 62 -6.41 2.94 -5.44
N LYS A 63 -6.09 4.18 -5.06
CA LYS A 63 -5.01 4.96 -5.68
C LYS A 63 -3.70 4.72 -4.91
N LEU A 64 -2.63 4.42 -5.64
CA LEU A 64 -1.28 4.30 -5.07
C LEU A 64 -0.53 5.63 -5.22
#